data_AF-A0A7I4C899-F1
#
_entry.id   AF-A0A7I4C899-F1
#
_cell.length_a   1.000
_cell.length_b   1.000
_cell.length_c   1.000
_cell.angle_alpha   90.00
_cell.angle_beta   90.00
_cell.angle_gamma   90.00
#
_symmetry.space_group_name_H-M   'P 1'
#
loop_
_entity.id
_entity.type
_entity.pdbx_description
1 polymer ?
#
loop_
_entity_poly.entity_id
_entity_poly.type
_entity_poly.pdbx_seq_one_letter_code
_entity_poly.pdbx_strand_id
1 'polypeptide(L)'
;MIFTLFLSRVVSFHEVIMLTLIDFWRRVVLIAEKQAPGSLTKINSVMRRIDLSCKLLAPIVVGFMMSSVSVLASPVLIAVWNIISVGIEYWLLHHVYVSMPALQQKSTAHQAYQASSQFAESNAEEVELSVFERDNMSQMEGHEEVSLLKNTGQQTTSRQSTFLNKLKKLPVIEGWVTYMHQEAVLAGLALAVLYFTVLSFGSLMSAFLSWRGIPPYVLGLARGVAAMMGILATFIFPIVHARLQTVRTGNWSIWIQWSLLSVCVVSVWIHNSKVASLLLISGVAASRLGLWLFDLSVTQLMQESVPVAERGVVGGVQRSLQSLMDMLTYAVGMVIVRPQDFGITICMSYGAVLTSALLYSMHVYRVRGHLFHFDRLLRPRWIHNT
;
A
#
# COMPACT_ATOMS: atom_id res chain seq x y z
N MET A 1 13.13 -26.20 3.08
CA MET A 1 12.30 -25.11 3.63
C MET A 1 13.06 -23.79 3.70
N ILE A 2 14.25 -23.71 4.32
CA ILE A 2 15.11 -22.50 4.36
C ILE A 2 15.53 -22.04 2.94
N PHE A 3 15.74 -22.98 2.02
CA PHE A 3 16.15 -22.72 0.64
C PHE A 3 15.04 -22.16 -0.25
N THR A 4 13.80 -22.60 -0.05
CA THR A 4 12.60 -22.05 -0.71
C THR A 4 12.30 -20.64 -0.22
N LEU A 5 12.61 -20.34 1.06
CA LEU A 5 12.56 -18.99 1.63
C LEU A 5 13.66 -18.08 1.06
N PHE A 6 14.85 -18.61 0.78
CA PHE A 6 15.93 -17.87 0.10
C PHE A 6 15.55 -17.53 -1.36
N LEU A 7 14.99 -18.49 -2.11
CA LEU A 7 14.46 -18.25 -3.46
C LEU A 7 13.27 -17.28 -3.46
N SER A 8 12.38 -17.37 -2.47
CA SER A 8 11.31 -16.38 -2.27
C SER A 8 11.89 -14.99 -1.97
N ARG A 9 13.03 -14.89 -1.29
CA ARG A 9 13.72 -13.62 -1.01
C ARG A 9 14.51 -13.07 -2.19
N VAL A 10 15.02 -13.93 -3.07
CA VAL A 10 15.60 -13.53 -4.37
C VAL A 10 14.51 -13.06 -5.33
N VAL A 11 13.31 -13.65 -5.27
CA VAL A 11 12.11 -13.08 -5.92
C VAL A 11 11.64 -11.81 -5.20
N SER A 12 11.81 -11.65 -3.88
CA SER A 12 11.64 -10.35 -3.21
C SER A 12 12.75 -9.34 -3.56
N PHE A 13 13.89 -9.76 -4.10
CA PHE A 13 14.84 -8.85 -4.73
C PHE A 13 14.22 -8.21 -5.99
N HIS A 14 13.25 -8.88 -6.63
CA HIS A 14 12.36 -8.29 -7.63
C HIS A 14 11.39 -7.26 -7.03
N GLU A 15 11.03 -7.34 -5.74
CA GLU A 15 10.28 -6.29 -5.03
C GLU A 15 11.16 -5.08 -4.68
N VAL A 16 12.47 -5.29 -4.48
CA VAL A 16 13.46 -4.22 -4.35
C VAL A 16 13.76 -3.57 -5.72
N ILE A 17 13.77 -4.35 -6.79
CA ILE A 17 13.71 -3.82 -8.16
C ILE A 17 12.34 -3.17 -8.43
N MET A 18 11.28 -3.59 -7.73
CA MET A 18 10.01 -2.87 -7.77
C MET A 18 10.09 -1.51 -7.03
N LEU A 19 11.03 -1.35 -6.08
CA LEU A 19 11.38 -0.08 -5.44
C LEU A 19 12.25 0.80 -6.37
N THR A 20 13.15 0.23 -7.18
CA THR A 20 13.79 1.00 -8.29
C THR A 20 12.78 1.34 -9.38
N LEU A 21 11.79 0.47 -9.62
CA LEU A 21 10.61 0.78 -10.41
C LEU A 21 9.71 1.81 -9.72
N ILE A 22 9.76 2.05 -8.40
CA ILE A 22 9.10 3.22 -7.77
C ILE A 22 9.80 4.52 -8.15
N ASP A 23 11.10 4.48 -8.35
CA ASP A 23 11.81 5.61 -8.94
C ASP A 23 11.47 5.75 -10.45
N PHE A 24 11.19 4.64 -11.13
CA PHE A 24 10.52 4.63 -12.44
C PHE A 24 9.06 5.14 -12.37
N TRP A 25 8.32 4.88 -11.28
CA TRP A 25 6.97 5.40 -11.00
C TRP A 25 6.99 6.92 -10.83
N ARG A 26 8.05 7.47 -10.21
CA ARG A 26 8.28 8.92 -10.10
C ARG A 26 8.41 9.59 -11.48
N ARG A 27 8.86 8.82 -12.47
CA ARG A 27 9.20 9.27 -13.83
C ARG A 27 8.07 9.00 -14.83
N VAL A 28 7.34 7.90 -14.69
CA VAL A 28 6.18 7.54 -15.53
C VAL A 28 5.00 8.48 -15.36
N VAL A 29 4.76 9.01 -14.16
CA VAL A 29 3.64 9.97 -13.98
C VAL A 29 3.94 11.32 -14.65
N LEU A 30 5.20 11.77 -14.68
CA LEU A 30 5.60 12.96 -15.46
C LEU A 30 5.39 12.78 -16.98
N ILE A 31 5.46 11.54 -17.47
CA ILE A 31 5.21 11.18 -18.87
C ILE A 31 3.71 11.14 -19.15
N ALA A 32 2.91 10.52 -18.27
CA ALA A 32 1.46 10.37 -18.45
C ALA A 32 0.70 11.71 -18.32
N GLU A 33 1.18 12.63 -17.51
CA GLU A 33 0.58 13.97 -17.34
C GLU A 33 0.72 14.83 -18.62
N LYS A 34 1.74 14.56 -19.45
CA LYS A 34 1.96 15.22 -20.75
C LYS A 34 1.42 14.45 -21.96
N GLN A 35 1.00 13.19 -21.80
CA GLN A 35 0.53 12.34 -22.90
C GLN A 35 -0.83 11.71 -22.60
N ALA A 36 -1.86 12.26 -23.25
CA ALA A 36 -3.21 11.75 -23.48
C ALA A 36 -4.00 11.22 -22.25
N PRO A 37 -5.27 11.62 -22.07
CA PRO A 37 -6.10 11.12 -20.98
C PRO A 37 -6.23 9.58 -21.05
N GLY A 38 -5.84 8.89 -19.97
CA GLY A 38 -5.93 7.43 -19.84
C GLY A 38 -4.61 6.66 -19.97
N SER A 39 -3.48 7.33 -20.28
CA SER A 39 -2.17 6.67 -20.34
C SER A 39 -1.75 6.07 -18.98
N LEU A 40 -1.97 6.80 -17.89
CA LEU A 40 -1.64 6.36 -16.52
C LEU A 40 -2.35 5.05 -16.15
N THR A 41 -3.66 4.96 -16.38
CA THR A 41 -4.47 3.76 -16.12
C THR A 41 -3.94 2.55 -16.90
N LYS A 42 -3.57 2.76 -18.18
CA LYS A 42 -3.00 1.70 -19.02
C LYS A 42 -1.68 1.21 -18.46
N ILE A 43 -0.77 2.12 -18.09
CA ILE A 43 0.54 1.74 -17.54
C ILE A 43 0.39 1.02 -16.20
N ASN A 44 -0.46 1.52 -15.30
CA ASN A 44 -0.71 0.90 -14.00
C ASN A 44 -1.23 -0.53 -14.14
N SER A 45 -2.21 -0.72 -15.02
CA SER A 45 -2.79 -2.04 -15.28
C SER A 45 -1.80 -3.01 -15.92
N VAL A 46 -1.00 -2.56 -16.90
CA VAL A 46 0.03 -3.41 -17.55
C VAL A 46 1.13 -3.78 -16.56
N MET A 47 1.60 -2.82 -15.75
CA MET A 47 2.63 -3.08 -14.75
C MET A 47 2.16 -4.10 -13.71
N ARG A 48 0.93 -3.92 -13.20
CA ARG A 48 0.34 -4.89 -12.27
C ARG A 48 0.16 -6.26 -12.91
N ARG A 49 -0.19 -6.31 -14.20
CA ARG A 49 -0.31 -7.58 -14.94
C ARG A 49 1.01 -8.33 -15.01
N ILE A 50 2.09 -7.61 -15.30
CA ILE A 50 3.44 -8.19 -15.34
C ILE A 50 3.80 -8.73 -13.95
N ASP A 51 3.64 -7.92 -12.89
CA ASP A 51 3.91 -8.34 -11.49
C ASP A 51 3.18 -9.64 -11.13
N LEU A 52 1.86 -9.71 -11.40
CA LEU A 52 1.05 -10.89 -11.09
C LEU A 52 1.42 -12.11 -11.94
N SER A 53 1.76 -11.90 -13.22
CA SER A 53 2.18 -12.98 -14.11
C SER A 53 3.51 -13.57 -13.65
N CYS A 54 4.47 -12.72 -13.29
CA CYS A 54 5.75 -13.15 -12.73
C CYS A 54 5.56 -13.90 -11.40
N LYS A 55 4.72 -13.41 -10.48
CA LYS A 55 4.40 -14.10 -9.22
C LYS A 55 3.77 -15.48 -9.43
N LEU A 56 2.98 -15.65 -10.49
CA LEU A 56 2.38 -16.94 -10.86
C LEU A 56 3.39 -17.90 -11.50
N LEU A 57 4.21 -17.40 -12.44
CA LEU A 57 5.13 -18.23 -13.22
C LEU A 57 6.42 -18.57 -12.46
N ALA A 58 6.90 -17.71 -11.57
CA ALA A 58 8.19 -17.88 -10.91
C ALA A 58 8.33 -19.23 -10.17
N PRO A 59 7.36 -19.67 -9.34
CA PRO A 59 7.46 -20.99 -8.69
C PRO A 59 7.48 -22.16 -9.68
N ILE A 60 6.81 -22.03 -10.82
CA ILE A 60 6.75 -23.06 -11.86
C ILE A 60 8.10 -23.17 -12.57
N VAL A 61 8.67 -22.04 -12.99
CA VAL A 61 9.98 -21.99 -13.65
C VAL A 61 11.08 -22.50 -12.72
N VAL A 62 11.09 -22.04 -11.46
CA VAL A 62 12.06 -22.51 -10.45
C VAL A 62 11.89 -24.00 -10.19
N GLY A 63 10.65 -24.49 -10.05
CA GLY A 63 10.38 -25.92 -9.87
C GLY A 63 10.89 -26.76 -11.04
N PHE A 64 10.66 -26.31 -12.28
CA PHE A 64 11.17 -26.96 -13.49
C PHE A 64 12.70 -26.95 -13.53
N MET A 65 13.35 -25.82 -13.27
CA MET A 65 14.82 -25.74 -13.22
C MET A 65 15.42 -26.71 -12.20
N MET A 66 14.84 -26.76 -10.99
CA MET A 66 15.30 -27.67 -9.94
C MET A 66 15.14 -29.14 -10.33
N SER A 67 14.09 -29.48 -11.10
CA SER A 67 13.83 -30.84 -11.56
C SER A 67 14.66 -31.25 -12.77
N SER A 68 14.93 -30.34 -13.72
CA SER A 68 15.59 -30.65 -14.99
C SER A 68 17.10 -30.42 -14.96
N VAL A 69 17.59 -29.45 -14.19
CA VAL A 69 19.02 -29.12 -14.12
C VAL A 69 19.65 -29.83 -12.93
N SER A 70 19.34 -29.37 -11.72
CA SER A 70 19.78 -29.91 -10.43
C SER A 70 19.37 -28.93 -9.33
N VAL A 71 19.05 -29.47 -8.15
CA VAL A 71 18.76 -28.69 -6.93
C VAL A 71 19.93 -27.80 -6.52
N LEU A 72 21.18 -28.23 -6.78
CA LEU A 72 22.40 -27.48 -6.41
C LEU A 72 22.85 -26.50 -7.50
N ALA A 73 22.64 -26.83 -8.77
CA ALA A 73 23.06 -25.96 -9.88
C ALA A 73 22.05 -24.83 -10.15
N SER A 74 20.75 -25.06 -9.92
CA SER A 74 19.69 -24.07 -10.19
C SER A 74 19.90 -22.72 -9.51
N PRO A 75 20.27 -22.63 -8.21
CA PRO A 75 20.52 -21.33 -7.57
C PRO A 75 21.71 -20.59 -8.17
N VAL A 76 22.77 -21.31 -8.55
CA VAL A 76 23.95 -20.70 -9.18
C VAL A 76 23.55 -20.09 -10.53
N LEU A 77 22.78 -20.83 -11.33
CA LEU A 77 22.23 -20.32 -12.60
C LEU A 77 21.34 -19.09 -12.38
N ILE A 78 20.47 -19.11 -11.37
CA ILE A 78 19.59 -17.98 -11.03
C ILE A 78 20.42 -16.77 -10.56
N ALA A 79 21.47 -16.98 -9.78
CA ALA A 79 22.38 -15.91 -9.34
C ALA A 79 23.10 -15.27 -10.53
N VAL A 80 23.65 -16.07 -11.45
CA VAL A 80 24.28 -15.56 -12.69
C VAL A 80 23.26 -14.80 -13.55
N TRP A 81 22.05 -15.35 -13.70
CA TRP A 81 20.96 -14.69 -14.43
C TRP A 81 20.61 -13.31 -13.84
N ASN A 82 20.55 -13.21 -12.51
CA ASN A 82 20.27 -11.93 -11.83
C ASN A 82 21.38 -10.90 -12.04
N ILE A 83 22.65 -11.29 -11.97
CA ILE A 83 23.78 -10.38 -12.22
C ILE A 83 23.71 -9.80 -13.64
N ILE A 84 23.46 -10.67 -14.63
CA ILE A 84 23.28 -10.25 -16.03
C ILE A 84 22.06 -9.31 -16.15
N SER A 85 20.95 -9.65 -15.51
CA SER A 85 19.72 -8.86 -15.53
C SER A 85 19.92 -7.45 -14.96
N VAL A 86 20.68 -7.30 -13.87
CA VAL A 86 21.01 -5.99 -13.28
C VAL A 86 21.79 -5.11 -14.27
N GLY A 87 22.74 -5.70 -15.01
CA GLY A 87 23.48 -4.96 -16.05
C GLY A 87 22.57 -4.45 -17.16
N ILE A 88 21.64 -5.29 -17.64
CA ILE A 88 20.65 -4.91 -18.65
C ILE A 88 19.69 -3.84 -18.10
N GLU A 89 19.21 -3.99 -16.87
CA GLU A 89 18.33 -3.03 -16.21
C GLU A 89 18.98 -1.65 -16.11
N TYR A 90 20.22 -1.59 -15.66
CA TYR A 90 20.98 -0.33 -15.58
C TYR A 90 21.10 0.35 -16.95
N TRP A 91 21.41 -0.42 -17.99
CA TRP A 91 21.50 0.11 -19.36
C TRP A 91 20.16 0.67 -19.86
N LEU A 92 19.05 -0.06 -19.65
CA LEU A 92 17.70 0.39 -20.01
C LEU A 92 17.29 1.64 -19.24
N LEU A 93 17.53 1.68 -17.93
CA LEU A 93 17.20 2.84 -17.08
C LEU A 93 18.01 4.07 -17.48
N HIS A 94 19.30 3.90 -17.77
CA HIS A 94 20.14 4.98 -18.28
C HIS A 94 19.63 5.50 -19.64
N HIS A 95 19.25 4.60 -20.55
CA HIS A 95 18.69 5.00 -21.85
C HIS A 95 17.38 5.79 -21.70
N VAL A 96 16.47 5.36 -20.81
CA VAL A 96 15.22 6.08 -20.49
C VAL A 96 15.51 7.43 -19.85
N TYR A 97 16.48 7.49 -18.92
CA TYR A 97 16.92 8.73 -18.27
C TYR A 97 17.41 9.78 -19.28
N VAL A 98 18.22 9.36 -20.26
CA VAL A 98 18.77 10.26 -21.29
C VAL A 98 17.71 10.68 -22.29
N SER A 99 16.80 9.77 -22.65
CA SER A 99 15.76 9.99 -23.65
C SER A 99 14.64 10.94 -23.17
N MET A 100 14.52 11.17 -21.87
CA MET A 100 13.42 11.96 -21.28
C MET A 100 13.96 13.15 -20.48
N PRO A 101 14.11 14.33 -21.11
CA PRO A 101 14.69 15.51 -20.46
C PRO A 101 13.86 16.01 -19.26
N ALA A 102 12.54 15.71 -19.23
CA ALA A 102 11.69 15.99 -18.08
C ALA A 102 12.14 15.30 -16.78
N LEU A 103 12.88 14.19 -16.89
CA LEU A 103 13.39 13.44 -15.73
C LEU A 103 14.75 13.93 -15.24
N GLN A 104 15.42 14.75 -16.04
CA GLN A 104 16.71 15.35 -15.73
C GLN A 104 16.53 16.67 -14.98
N GLN A 105 15.35 17.27 -15.06
CA GLN A 105 14.98 18.44 -14.27
C GLN A 105 14.70 17.99 -12.83
N LYS A 106 15.58 18.33 -11.90
CA LYS A 106 15.31 18.23 -10.46
C LYS A 106 14.10 19.13 -10.18
N SER A 107 13.01 18.58 -9.63
CA SER A 107 11.76 19.30 -9.43
C SER A 107 11.99 20.67 -8.78
N THR A 108 11.70 21.74 -9.52
CA THR A 108 11.78 23.13 -9.04
C THR A 108 10.92 23.33 -7.79
N ALA A 109 9.89 22.50 -7.59
CA ALA A 109 9.07 22.47 -6.38
C ALA A 109 9.83 21.96 -5.15
N HIS A 110 10.78 21.04 -5.32
CA HIS A 110 11.63 20.58 -4.21
C HIS A 110 12.67 21.66 -3.84
N GLN A 111 13.14 22.43 -4.81
CA GLN A 111 13.99 23.62 -4.56
C GLN A 111 13.21 24.77 -3.94
N ALA A 112 11.97 25.03 -4.36
CA ALA A 112 11.11 26.07 -3.79
C ALA A 112 10.63 25.71 -2.37
N TYR A 113 10.33 24.44 -2.09
CA TYR A 113 10.04 23.95 -0.74
C TYR A 113 11.28 24.00 0.15
N GLN A 114 12.45 23.56 -0.33
CA GLN A 114 13.71 23.68 0.42
C GLN A 114 14.11 25.13 0.68
N ALA A 115 13.91 26.02 -0.29
CA ALA A 115 14.15 27.46 -0.12
C ALA A 115 13.14 28.08 0.85
N SER A 116 11.87 27.69 0.79
CA SER A 116 10.82 28.12 1.73
C SER A 116 11.08 27.61 3.16
N SER A 117 11.56 26.38 3.33
CA SER A 117 11.86 25.81 4.64
C SER A 117 13.13 26.42 5.23
N GLN A 118 14.15 26.69 4.41
CA GLN A 118 15.36 27.39 4.83
C GLN A 118 15.08 28.85 5.20
N PHE A 119 14.22 29.55 4.44
CA PHE A 119 13.80 30.92 4.76
C PHE A 119 12.90 31.00 6.00
N ALA A 120 12.10 29.96 6.24
CA ALA A 120 11.32 29.85 7.47
C ALA A 120 12.21 29.53 8.69
N GLU A 121 13.26 28.70 8.55
CA GLU A 121 14.23 28.45 9.60
C GLU A 121 15.09 29.69 9.90
N SER A 122 15.53 30.46 8.89
CA SER A 122 16.30 31.69 9.12
C SER A 122 15.47 32.75 9.87
N ASN A 123 14.20 32.90 9.50
CA ASN A 123 13.30 33.82 10.20
C ASN A 123 12.95 33.34 11.61
N ALA A 124 12.84 32.03 11.83
CA ALA A 124 12.60 31.48 13.16
C ALA A 124 13.82 31.69 14.08
N GLU A 125 15.05 31.50 13.58
CA GLU A 125 16.28 31.76 14.35
C GLU A 125 16.48 33.25 14.63
N GLU A 126 16.18 34.16 13.70
CA GLU A 126 16.20 35.62 13.94
C GLU A 126 15.16 36.06 14.98
N VAL A 127 13.96 35.46 14.95
CA VAL A 127 12.92 35.75 15.95
C VAL A 127 13.31 35.17 17.32
N GLU A 128 13.91 33.99 17.38
CA GLU A 128 14.35 33.38 18.64
C GLU A 128 15.54 34.16 19.26
N LEU A 129 16.47 34.65 18.45
CA LEU A 129 17.58 35.51 18.88
C LEU A 129 17.09 36.89 19.38
N SER A 130 16.15 37.52 18.66
CA SER A 130 15.59 38.83 19.05
C SER A 130 14.65 38.76 20.27
N VAL A 131 13.99 37.62 20.50
CA VAL A 131 13.24 37.36 21.75
C VAL A 131 14.19 37.12 22.91
N PHE A 132 15.28 36.36 22.70
CA PHE A 132 16.30 36.12 23.73
C PHE A 132 17.04 37.40 24.16
N GLU A 133 17.36 38.30 23.23
CA GLU A 133 17.94 39.62 23.57
C GLU A 133 16.95 40.52 24.33
N ARG A 134 15.66 40.46 23.99
CA ARG A 134 14.61 41.24 24.65
C ARG A 134 14.30 40.74 26.07
N ASP A 135 14.42 39.43 26.31
CA ASP A 135 14.27 38.82 27.64
C ASP A 135 15.49 39.09 28.55
N ASN A 136 16.70 39.22 28.00
CA ASN A 136 17.88 39.60 28.78
C ASN A 136 17.92 41.10 29.11
N MET A 137 17.41 41.97 28.22
CA MET A 137 17.36 43.43 28.45
C MET A 137 16.34 43.82 29.54
N SER A 138 15.33 42.98 29.78
CA SER A 138 14.24 43.23 30.74
C SER A 138 14.53 42.69 32.15
N GLN A 139 15.67 42.02 32.37
CA GLN A 139 16.09 41.50 33.69
C GLN A 139 17.01 42.43 34.49
N MET A 140 17.31 43.65 34.00
CA MET A 140 18.23 44.57 34.69
C MET A 140 17.57 45.56 35.66
N GLU A 141 16.24 45.54 35.81
CA GLU A 141 15.53 46.36 36.81
C GLU A 141 14.57 45.52 37.65
N GLY A 142 14.93 45.25 38.91
CA GLY A 142 13.98 44.75 39.93
C GLY A 142 14.52 43.65 40.85
N HIS A 143 15.15 44.09 41.94
CA HIS A 143 15.57 43.35 43.14
C HIS A 143 14.57 42.26 43.61
N GLU A 144 15.02 41.02 43.82
CA GLU A 144 15.54 40.51 45.13
C GLU A 144 14.39 40.11 46.07
N GLU A 145 13.91 38.85 45.98
CA GLU A 145 13.38 38.03 47.11
C GLU A 145 12.55 36.78 46.69
N VAL A 146 12.24 36.54 45.42
CA VAL A 146 11.42 35.37 45.01
C VAL A 146 12.26 34.25 44.35
N SER A 147 13.42 33.92 44.93
CA SER A 147 14.40 33.01 44.31
C SER A 147 14.44 31.58 44.90
N LEU A 148 13.76 31.26 45.99
CA LEU A 148 13.95 29.97 46.68
C LEU A 148 12.85 28.90 46.51
N LEU A 149 11.69 29.22 45.91
CA LEU A 149 10.61 28.22 45.73
C LEU A 149 10.19 27.95 44.28
N LYS A 150 10.73 28.69 43.29
CA LYS A 150 10.34 28.54 41.88
C LYS A 150 11.25 27.60 41.07
N ASN A 151 12.39 27.17 41.62
CA ASN A 151 13.40 26.42 40.88
C ASN A 151 13.19 24.89 40.80
N THR A 152 12.23 24.31 41.52
CA THR A 152 12.07 22.83 41.54
C THR A 152 10.98 22.33 40.57
N GLY A 153 10.13 23.19 40.01
CA GLY A 153 9.01 22.79 39.17
C GLY A 153 9.13 23.03 37.66
N GLN A 154 10.10 23.84 37.21
CA GLN A 154 10.10 24.41 35.85
C GLN A 154 11.16 23.82 34.90
N GLN A 155 12.08 22.99 35.41
CA GLN A 155 13.17 22.41 34.61
C GLN A 155 12.80 21.10 33.87
N THR A 156 11.68 20.46 34.18
CA THR A 156 11.27 19.17 33.58
C THR A 156 10.52 19.33 32.25
N THR A 157 9.88 20.47 31.98
CA THR A 157 9.10 20.72 30.76
C THR A 157 9.93 21.25 29.59
N SER A 158 11.03 21.98 29.85
CA SER A 158 11.93 22.51 28.81
C SER A 158 12.69 21.40 28.05
N ARG A 159 13.23 20.40 28.75
CA ARG A 159 13.99 19.30 28.13
C ARG A 159 13.11 18.36 27.29
N GLN A 160 11.84 18.20 27.65
CA GLN A 160 10.87 17.44 26.86
C GLN A 160 10.47 18.18 25.58
N SER A 161 10.30 19.51 25.60
CA SER A 161 9.96 20.27 24.39
C SER A 161 11.11 20.27 23.39
N THR A 162 12.37 20.36 23.84
CA THR A 162 13.54 20.27 22.95
C THR A 162 13.70 18.87 22.35
N PHE A 163 13.44 17.81 23.11
CA PHE A 163 13.51 16.43 22.63
C PHE A 163 12.38 16.10 21.65
N LEU A 164 11.15 16.54 21.93
CA LEU A 164 10.00 16.37 21.02
C LEU A 164 10.19 17.15 19.72
N ASN A 165 10.77 18.36 19.77
CA ASN A 165 11.08 19.13 18.57
C ASN A 165 12.23 18.48 17.76
N LYS A 166 13.23 17.89 18.41
CA LYS A 166 14.26 17.09 17.73
C LYS A 166 13.73 15.78 17.14
N LEU A 167 12.78 15.12 17.81
CA LEU A 167 12.09 13.94 17.28
C LEU A 167 11.25 14.29 16.05
N LYS A 168 10.49 15.38 16.06
CA LYS A 168 9.72 15.83 14.90
C LYS A 168 10.59 16.13 13.66
N LYS A 169 11.86 16.51 13.86
CA LYS A 169 12.85 16.72 12.79
C LYS A 169 13.44 15.43 12.21
N LEU A 170 13.07 14.24 12.71
CA LEU A 170 13.50 12.98 12.09
C LEU A 170 12.76 12.79 10.76
N PRO A 171 13.46 12.42 9.67
CA PRO A 171 12.86 12.29 8.33
C PRO A 171 11.72 11.25 8.26
N VAL A 172 11.72 10.29 9.19
CA VAL A 172 10.62 9.31 9.34
C VAL A 172 9.35 10.00 9.84
N ILE A 173 9.45 10.84 10.87
CA ILE A 173 8.29 11.51 11.48
C ILE A 173 7.74 12.55 10.51
N GLU A 174 8.61 13.29 9.82
CA GLU A 174 8.20 14.21 8.76
C GLU A 174 7.37 13.48 7.69
N GLY A 175 7.83 12.31 7.21
CA GLY A 175 7.08 11.56 6.20
C GLY A 175 5.70 11.08 6.67
N TRP A 176 5.56 10.68 7.93
CA TRP A 176 4.24 10.35 8.51
C TRP A 176 3.33 11.58 8.61
N VAL A 177 3.88 12.74 9.00
CA VAL A 177 3.14 13.99 9.03
C VAL A 177 2.67 14.37 7.62
N THR A 178 3.55 14.30 6.62
CA THR A 178 3.21 14.55 5.20
C THR A 178 2.13 13.60 4.71
N TYR A 179 2.19 12.31 5.05
CA TYR A 179 1.17 11.32 4.70
C TYR A 179 -0.21 11.67 5.28
N MET A 180 -0.27 12.12 6.54
CA MET A 180 -1.53 12.47 7.21
C MET A 180 -2.20 13.72 6.64
N HIS A 181 -1.45 14.61 5.99
CA HIS A 181 -1.98 15.82 5.37
C HIS A 181 -2.54 15.57 3.95
N GLN A 182 -2.35 14.38 3.36
CA GLN A 182 -2.82 14.09 2.01
C GLN A 182 -4.34 13.88 1.96
N GLU A 183 -5.01 14.38 0.92
CA GLU A 183 -6.45 14.19 0.72
C GLU A 183 -6.85 12.71 0.60
N ALA A 184 -5.96 11.89 0.04
CA ALA A 184 -6.16 10.45 -0.16
C ALA A 184 -5.84 9.59 1.08
N VAL A 185 -5.55 10.19 2.25
CA VAL A 185 -5.13 9.46 3.47
C VAL A 185 -6.15 8.39 3.90
N LEU A 186 -7.46 8.68 3.86
CA LEU A 186 -8.49 7.68 4.21
C LEU A 186 -8.51 6.50 3.23
N ALA A 187 -8.27 6.75 1.94
CA ALA A 187 -8.20 5.70 0.94
C ALA A 187 -6.95 4.84 1.12
N GLY A 188 -5.81 5.47 1.43
CA GLY A 188 -4.57 4.77 1.78
C GLY A 188 -4.71 3.91 3.04
N LEU A 189 -5.33 4.44 4.09
CA LEU A 189 -5.62 3.71 5.33
C LEU A 189 -6.58 2.54 5.08
N ALA A 190 -7.63 2.74 4.27
CA ALA A 190 -8.53 1.66 3.86
C ALA A 190 -7.75 0.53 3.17
N LEU A 191 -6.85 0.87 2.23
CA LEU A 191 -5.99 -0.12 1.58
C LEU A 191 -5.06 -0.82 2.57
N ALA A 192 -4.49 -0.13 3.56
CA ALA A 192 -3.65 -0.79 4.55
C ALA A 192 -4.43 -1.75 5.44
N VAL A 193 -5.62 -1.35 5.92
CA VAL A 193 -6.49 -2.24 6.73
C VAL A 193 -6.89 -3.50 5.94
N LEU A 194 -7.01 -3.41 4.61
CA LEU A 194 -7.28 -4.57 3.75
C LEU A 194 -6.17 -5.64 3.82
N TYR A 195 -4.92 -5.26 4.10
CA TYR A 195 -3.79 -6.19 4.26
C TYR A 195 -3.83 -6.93 5.60
N PHE A 196 -4.63 -6.48 6.57
CA PHE A 196 -4.88 -7.21 7.81
C PHE A 196 -5.92 -8.31 7.56
N THR A 197 -5.53 -9.37 6.85
CA THR A 197 -6.44 -10.47 6.48
C THR A 197 -5.73 -11.81 6.33
N VAL A 198 -6.24 -12.83 7.02
CA VAL A 198 -5.84 -14.23 6.77
C VAL A 198 -6.58 -14.84 5.58
N LEU A 199 -7.60 -14.17 5.02
CA LEU A 199 -8.42 -14.66 3.90
C LEU A 199 -7.69 -14.49 2.57
N SER A 200 -6.50 -15.06 2.50
CA SER A 200 -5.58 -15.03 1.38
C SER A 200 -4.93 -16.41 1.28
N PHE A 201 -4.43 -16.82 0.10
CA PHE A 201 -3.64 -18.05 -0.02
C PHE A 201 -2.21 -17.92 0.54
N GLY A 202 -2.04 -17.12 1.59
CA GLY A 202 -0.82 -16.97 2.38
C GLY A 202 -0.59 -18.15 3.31
N SER A 203 0.45 -18.04 4.12
CA SER A 203 0.95 -19.10 5.02
C SER A 203 -0.10 -19.64 5.99
N LEU A 204 -0.79 -18.77 6.74
CA LEU A 204 -1.76 -19.16 7.78
C LEU A 204 -2.96 -19.92 7.23
N MET A 205 -3.63 -19.39 6.21
CA MET A 205 -4.75 -20.08 5.54
C MET A 205 -4.32 -21.40 4.92
N SER A 206 -3.15 -21.43 4.30
CA SER A 206 -2.64 -22.65 3.66
C SER A 206 -2.32 -23.73 4.69
N ALA A 207 -1.75 -23.34 5.84
CA ALA A 207 -1.52 -24.24 6.96
C ALA A 207 -2.83 -24.79 7.51
N PHE A 208 -3.85 -23.94 7.67
CA PHE A 208 -5.18 -24.35 8.12
C PHE A 208 -5.87 -25.32 7.16
N LEU A 209 -5.84 -25.05 5.86
CA LEU A 209 -6.42 -25.95 4.85
C LEU A 209 -5.65 -27.28 4.77
N SER A 210 -4.32 -27.24 4.93
CA SER A 210 -3.49 -28.43 5.05
C SER A 210 -3.87 -29.25 6.28
N TRP A 211 -4.11 -28.60 7.43
CA TRP A 211 -4.60 -29.26 8.65
C TRP A 211 -5.99 -29.89 8.46
N ARG A 212 -6.86 -29.27 7.66
CA ARG A 212 -8.15 -29.86 7.24
C ARG A 212 -8.03 -31.02 6.24
N GLY A 213 -6.81 -31.42 5.86
CA GLY A 213 -6.56 -32.52 4.94
C GLY A 213 -6.75 -32.17 3.47
N ILE A 214 -6.76 -30.88 3.10
CA ILE A 214 -6.79 -30.47 1.69
C ILE A 214 -5.43 -30.79 1.06
N PRO A 215 -5.40 -31.60 -0.02
CA PRO A 215 -4.13 -32.02 -0.59
C PRO A 215 -3.39 -30.84 -1.26
N PRO A 216 -2.05 -30.84 -1.27
CA PRO A 216 -1.25 -29.71 -1.75
C PRO A 216 -1.54 -29.29 -3.20
N TYR A 217 -1.91 -30.23 -4.07
CA TYR A 217 -2.22 -29.91 -5.48
C TYR A 217 -3.50 -29.07 -5.61
N VAL A 218 -4.50 -29.27 -4.75
CA VAL A 218 -5.73 -28.45 -4.73
C VAL A 218 -5.40 -27.03 -4.27
N LEU A 219 -4.52 -26.88 -3.27
CA LEU A 219 -4.04 -25.57 -2.84
C LEU A 219 -3.24 -24.86 -3.96
N GLY A 220 -2.41 -25.60 -4.68
CA GLY A 220 -1.69 -25.10 -5.85
C GLY A 220 -2.64 -24.60 -6.95
N LEU A 221 -3.64 -25.40 -7.31
CA LEU A 221 -4.65 -25.03 -8.31
C LEU A 221 -5.45 -23.80 -7.87
N ALA A 222 -5.89 -23.76 -6.61
CA ALA A 222 -6.62 -22.64 -6.05
C ALA A 222 -5.82 -21.33 -6.09
N ARG A 223 -4.52 -21.38 -5.77
CA ARG A 223 -3.60 -20.24 -5.93
C ARG A 223 -3.48 -19.80 -7.38
N GLY A 224 -3.40 -20.75 -8.31
CA GLY A 224 -3.39 -20.48 -9.75
C GLY A 224 -4.64 -19.73 -10.20
N VAL A 225 -5.83 -20.22 -9.83
CA VAL A 225 -7.11 -19.56 -10.12
C VAL A 225 -7.16 -18.16 -9.51
N ALA A 226 -6.72 -18.00 -8.25
CA ALA A 226 -6.69 -16.71 -7.58
C ALA A 226 -5.76 -15.69 -8.28
N ALA A 227 -4.61 -16.15 -8.78
CA ALA A 227 -3.70 -15.33 -9.56
C ALA A 227 -4.31 -14.95 -10.92
N MET A 228 -5.01 -15.88 -11.59
CA MET A 228 -5.75 -15.60 -12.82
C MET A 228 -6.84 -14.55 -12.61
N MET A 229 -7.59 -14.62 -11.51
CA MET A 229 -8.59 -13.60 -11.14
C MET A 229 -7.94 -12.22 -10.92
N GLY A 230 -6.72 -12.18 -10.36
CA GLY A 230 -5.94 -10.96 -10.23
C GLY A 230 -5.45 -10.41 -11.57
N ILE A 231 -4.99 -11.27 -12.48
CA ILE A 231 -4.61 -10.86 -13.84
C ILE A 231 -5.84 -10.34 -14.59
N LEU A 232 -6.99 -11.02 -14.47
CA LEU A 232 -8.26 -10.60 -15.06
C LEU A 232 -8.68 -9.21 -14.57
N ALA A 233 -8.51 -8.94 -13.27
CA ALA A 233 -8.73 -7.61 -12.69
C ALA A 233 -7.96 -6.50 -13.41
N THR A 234 -6.73 -6.76 -13.88
CA THR A 234 -5.93 -5.78 -14.64
C THR A 234 -6.49 -5.48 -16.04
N PHE A 235 -7.25 -6.40 -16.65
CA PHE A 235 -7.93 -6.13 -17.91
C PHE A 235 -9.26 -5.41 -17.69
N ILE A 236 -9.95 -5.74 -16.59
CA ILE A 236 -11.23 -5.13 -16.23
C ILE A 236 -11.03 -3.67 -15.77
N PHE A 237 -9.94 -3.38 -15.04
CA PHE A 237 -9.71 -2.07 -14.44
C PHE A 237 -9.80 -0.90 -15.42
N PRO A 238 -9.09 -0.87 -16.57
CA PRO A 238 -9.21 0.22 -17.54
C PRO A 238 -10.63 0.41 -18.08
N ILE A 239 -11.38 -0.68 -18.28
CA ILE A 239 -12.76 -0.66 -18.81
C ILE A 239 -13.71 -0.02 -17.80
N VAL A 240 -13.60 -0.44 -16.53
CA VAL A 240 -14.45 0.09 -15.44
C VAL A 240 -14.06 1.53 -15.13
N HIS A 241 -12.76 1.84 -15.08
CA HIS A 241 -12.23 3.18 -14.88
C HIS A 241 -12.77 4.17 -15.92
N ALA A 242 -12.78 3.80 -17.20
CA ALA A 242 -13.30 4.65 -18.27
C ALA A 242 -14.79 5.02 -18.10
N ARG A 243 -15.57 4.19 -17.39
CA ARG A 243 -17.01 4.41 -17.19
C ARG A 243 -17.36 5.03 -15.85
N LEU A 244 -16.63 4.68 -14.79
CA LEU A 244 -16.98 5.00 -13.41
C LEU A 244 -16.00 6.00 -12.77
N GLN A 245 -14.87 6.30 -13.37
CA GLN A 245 -13.76 7.06 -12.76
C GLN A 245 -13.14 6.31 -11.56
N THR A 246 -11.93 6.72 -11.15
CA THR A 246 -11.11 6.05 -10.12
C THR A 246 -11.85 5.83 -8.80
N VAL A 247 -12.46 6.87 -8.24
CA VAL A 247 -13.10 6.85 -6.92
C VAL A 247 -14.29 5.87 -6.85
N ARG A 248 -15.15 5.83 -7.88
CA ARG A 248 -16.31 4.90 -7.88
C ARG A 248 -15.89 3.47 -8.17
N THR A 249 -14.85 3.28 -8.99
CA THR A 249 -14.27 1.95 -9.25
C THR A 249 -13.71 1.34 -7.97
N GLY A 250 -13.01 2.15 -7.15
CA GLY A 250 -12.57 1.73 -5.82
C GLY A 250 -13.74 1.34 -4.91
N ASN A 251 -14.81 2.12 -4.88
CA ASN A 251 -15.95 1.81 -4.01
C ASN A 251 -16.65 0.52 -4.44
N TRP A 252 -16.92 0.34 -5.74
CA TRP A 252 -17.53 -0.89 -6.25
C TRP A 252 -16.67 -2.11 -5.95
N SER A 253 -15.36 -2.01 -6.15
CA SER A 253 -14.44 -3.15 -5.99
C SER A 253 -14.32 -3.63 -4.54
N ILE A 254 -14.24 -2.72 -3.55
CA ILE A 254 -14.17 -3.13 -2.14
C ILE A 254 -15.46 -3.76 -1.64
N TRP A 255 -16.62 -3.25 -2.07
CA TRP A 255 -17.93 -3.83 -1.71
C TRP A 255 -18.16 -5.19 -2.40
N ILE A 256 -17.71 -5.36 -3.64
CA ILE A 256 -17.70 -6.67 -4.31
C ILE A 256 -16.80 -7.65 -3.55
N GLN A 257 -15.60 -7.23 -3.15
CA GLN A 257 -14.68 -8.07 -2.40
C GLN A 257 -15.30 -8.54 -1.08
N TRP A 258 -15.85 -7.61 -0.29
CA TRP A 258 -16.52 -7.92 0.97
C TRP A 258 -17.69 -8.87 0.77
N SER A 259 -18.53 -8.62 -0.24
CA SER A 259 -19.67 -9.49 -0.57
C SER A 259 -19.23 -10.91 -0.92
N LEU A 260 -18.18 -11.08 -1.72
CA LEU A 260 -17.64 -12.40 -2.07
C LEU A 260 -17.02 -13.12 -0.86
N LEU A 261 -16.40 -12.38 0.05
CA LEU A 261 -15.84 -12.95 1.29
C LEU A 261 -16.92 -13.36 2.30
N SER A 262 -18.18 -12.93 2.16
CA SER A 262 -19.28 -13.42 3.00
C SER A 262 -19.41 -14.95 2.93
N VAL A 263 -19.14 -15.55 1.76
CA VAL A 263 -19.11 -17.01 1.55
C VAL A 263 -18.08 -17.69 2.46
N CYS A 264 -16.94 -17.03 2.72
CA CYS A 264 -15.91 -17.53 3.63
C CYS A 264 -16.40 -17.55 5.08
N VAL A 265 -17.16 -16.54 5.48
CA VAL A 265 -17.73 -16.45 6.83
C VAL A 265 -18.83 -17.50 7.00
N VAL A 266 -19.71 -17.67 6.01
CA VAL A 266 -20.72 -18.75 5.98
C VAL A 266 -20.08 -20.13 6.18
N SER A 267 -18.88 -20.35 5.64
CA SER A 267 -18.16 -21.63 5.78
C SER A 267 -17.84 -22.02 7.23
N VAL A 268 -17.80 -21.06 8.17
CA VAL A 268 -17.48 -21.31 9.59
C VAL A 268 -18.58 -22.12 10.29
N TRP A 269 -19.85 -21.92 9.90
CA TRP A 269 -20.99 -22.63 10.49
C TRP A 269 -21.34 -23.95 9.80
N ILE A 270 -20.60 -24.33 8.75
CA ILE A 270 -20.84 -25.57 8.02
C ILE A 270 -20.15 -26.73 8.72
N HIS A 271 -20.96 -27.69 9.18
CA HIS A 271 -20.48 -28.91 9.86
C HIS A 271 -19.64 -29.82 8.95
N ASN A 272 -19.94 -29.85 7.63
CA ASN A 272 -19.17 -30.65 6.68
C ASN A 272 -17.84 -29.96 6.33
N SER A 273 -16.74 -30.52 6.85
CA SER A 273 -15.38 -29.97 6.71
C SER A 273 -14.92 -29.81 5.25
N LYS A 274 -15.33 -30.70 4.34
CA LYS A 274 -14.98 -30.61 2.91
C LYS A 274 -15.71 -29.46 2.23
N VAL A 275 -17.01 -29.33 2.47
CA VAL A 275 -17.83 -28.23 1.92
C VAL A 275 -17.38 -26.89 2.48
N ALA A 276 -17.11 -26.81 3.79
CA ALA A 276 -16.57 -25.61 4.42
C ALA A 276 -15.24 -25.17 3.77
N SER A 277 -14.32 -26.11 3.55
CA SER A 277 -13.02 -25.81 2.92
C SER A 277 -13.18 -25.37 1.47
N LEU A 278 -14.11 -25.95 0.70
CA LEU A 278 -14.38 -25.58 -0.68
C LEU A 278 -15.01 -24.18 -0.78
N LEU A 279 -15.94 -23.82 0.11
CA LEU A 279 -16.49 -22.46 0.18
C LEU A 279 -15.43 -21.44 0.54
N LEU A 280 -14.55 -21.77 1.48
CA LEU A 280 -13.43 -20.90 1.87
C LEU A 280 -12.47 -20.66 0.69
N ILE A 281 -12.08 -21.73 -0.01
CA ILE A 281 -11.19 -21.66 -1.18
C ILE A 281 -11.82 -20.85 -2.32
N SER A 282 -13.07 -21.16 -2.67
CA SER A 282 -13.78 -20.48 -3.78
C SER A 282 -14.06 -19.01 -3.47
N GLY A 283 -14.49 -18.69 -2.25
CA GLY A 283 -14.70 -17.31 -1.81
C GLY A 283 -13.41 -16.47 -1.84
N VAL A 284 -12.30 -17.02 -1.36
CA VAL A 284 -10.98 -16.34 -1.42
C VAL A 284 -10.47 -16.18 -2.85
N ALA A 285 -10.68 -17.19 -3.72
CA ALA A 285 -10.26 -17.10 -5.12
C ALA A 285 -11.07 -16.04 -5.89
N ALA A 286 -12.40 -16.04 -5.74
CA ALA A 286 -13.28 -15.09 -6.40
C ALA A 286 -13.06 -13.65 -5.92
N SER A 287 -12.86 -13.45 -4.61
CA SER A 287 -12.68 -12.12 -4.01
C SER A 287 -11.41 -11.40 -4.48
N ARG A 288 -10.45 -12.11 -5.09
CA ARG A 288 -9.24 -11.50 -5.68
C ARG A 288 -9.53 -10.50 -6.77
N LEU A 289 -10.62 -10.68 -7.52
CA LEU A 289 -11.01 -9.70 -8.52
C LEU A 289 -11.31 -8.34 -7.89
N GLY A 290 -12.11 -8.32 -6.81
CA GLY A 290 -12.40 -7.10 -6.07
C GLY A 290 -11.14 -6.50 -5.43
N LEU A 291 -10.29 -7.32 -4.82
CA LEU A 291 -9.05 -6.87 -4.18
C LEU A 291 -8.10 -6.18 -5.16
N TRP A 292 -7.85 -6.77 -6.33
CA TRP A 292 -6.90 -6.20 -7.29
C TRP A 292 -7.48 -5.00 -8.04
N LEU A 293 -8.80 -4.92 -8.26
CA LEU A 293 -9.43 -3.69 -8.75
C LEU A 293 -9.30 -2.55 -7.73
N PHE A 294 -9.50 -2.86 -6.44
CA PHE A 294 -9.42 -1.87 -5.37
C PHE A 294 -7.99 -1.33 -5.22
N ASP A 295 -7.01 -2.23 -5.18
CA ASP A 295 -5.59 -1.87 -5.13
C ASP A 295 -5.16 -0.96 -6.29
N LEU A 296 -5.55 -1.29 -7.52
CA LEU A 296 -5.30 -0.44 -8.69
C LEU A 296 -5.98 0.93 -8.57
N SER A 297 -7.21 0.95 -8.06
CA SER A 297 -7.98 2.19 -7.88
C SER A 297 -7.33 3.11 -6.85
N VAL A 298 -6.92 2.60 -5.68
CA VAL A 298 -6.26 3.39 -4.65
C VAL A 298 -4.87 3.83 -5.10
N THR A 299 -4.12 2.95 -5.78
CA THR A 299 -2.80 3.29 -6.33
C THR A 299 -2.90 4.44 -7.33
N GLN A 300 -3.86 4.37 -8.26
CA GLN A 300 -4.07 5.46 -9.22
C GLN A 300 -4.57 6.73 -8.54
N LEU A 301 -5.49 6.62 -7.56
CA LEU A 301 -5.97 7.76 -6.78
C LEU A 301 -4.83 8.48 -6.06
N MET A 302 -3.93 7.75 -5.40
CA MET A 302 -2.77 8.33 -4.72
C MET A 302 -1.79 8.99 -5.71
N GLN A 303 -1.69 8.49 -6.94
CA GLN A 303 -0.83 9.09 -7.96
C GLN A 303 -1.41 10.38 -8.53
N GLU A 304 -2.73 10.43 -8.69
CA GLU A 304 -3.45 11.61 -9.19
C GLU A 304 -3.54 12.71 -8.12
N SER A 305 -3.68 12.36 -6.84
CA SER A 305 -3.88 13.32 -5.75
C SER A 305 -2.59 13.83 -5.10
N VAL A 306 -1.52 13.02 -5.03
CA VAL A 306 -0.31 13.39 -4.29
C VAL A 306 0.66 14.15 -5.20
N PRO A 307 1.25 15.29 -4.75
CA PRO A 307 2.25 16.03 -5.51
C PRO A 307 3.50 15.21 -5.84
N VAL A 308 4.08 15.41 -7.05
CA VAL A 308 5.24 14.64 -7.56
C VAL A 308 6.43 14.61 -6.58
N ALA A 309 6.65 15.72 -5.85
CA ALA A 309 7.75 15.84 -4.89
C ALA A 309 7.60 14.89 -3.69
N GLU A 310 6.38 14.66 -3.23
CA GLU A 310 6.05 13.93 -2.00
C GLU A 310 5.66 12.47 -2.23
N ARG A 311 5.31 12.09 -3.48
CA ARG A 311 4.87 10.74 -3.86
C ARG A 311 5.78 9.61 -3.35
N GLY A 312 7.10 9.82 -3.36
CA GLY A 312 8.05 8.83 -2.86
C GLY A 312 7.93 8.60 -1.36
N VAL A 313 7.80 9.68 -0.59
CA VAL A 313 7.64 9.63 0.87
C VAL A 313 6.29 9.03 1.24
N VAL A 314 5.20 9.53 0.63
CA VAL A 314 3.84 9.03 0.86
C VAL A 314 3.71 7.57 0.47
N GLY A 315 4.30 7.16 -0.66
CA GLY A 315 4.33 5.77 -1.10
C GLY A 315 5.15 4.86 -0.17
N GLY A 316 6.25 5.38 0.39
CA GLY A 316 7.04 4.70 1.41
C GLY A 316 6.23 4.43 2.68
N VAL A 317 5.60 5.46 3.24
CA VAL A 317 4.73 5.34 4.42
C VAL A 317 3.57 4.38 4.17
N GLN A 318 2.92 4.46 3.01
CA GLN A 318 1.85 3.56 2.62
C GLN A 318 2.29 2.09 2.65
N ARG A 319 3.46 1.78 2.08
CA ARG A 319 4.03 0.42 2.11
C ARG A 319 4.38 -0.03 3.52
N SER A 320 4.96 0.86 4.33
CA SER A 320 5.23 0.56 5.74
C SER A 320 3.94 0.23 6.50
N LEU A 321 2.86 0.96 6.25
CA LEU A 321 1.56 0.72 6.86
C LEU A 321 0.94 -0.61 6.40
N GLN A 322 1.03 -0.96 5.12
CA GLN A 322 0.61 -2.27 4.60
C GLN A 322 1.43 -3.41 5.23
N SER A 323 2.75 -3.28 5.29
CA SER A 323 3.62 -4.27 5.91
C SER A 323 3.34 -4.43 7.41
N LEU A 324 3.02 -3.35 8.12
CA LEU A 324 2.58 -3.40 9.52
C LEU A 324 1.30 -4.23 9.66
N MET A 325 0.29 -3.97 8.81
CA MET A 325 -0.98 -4.70 8.82
C MET A 325 -0.83 -6.18 8.46
N ASP A 326 0.03 -6.50 7.50
CA ASP A 326 0.38 -7.90 7.17
C ASP A 326 1.10 -8.58 8.35
N MET A 327 2.07 -7.90 8.98
CA MET A 327 2.76 -8.41 10.18
C MET A 327 1.80 -8.67 11.35
N LEU A 328 0.82 -7.79 11.58
CA LEU A 328 -0.21 -7.99 12.61
C LEU A 328 -1.02 -9.26 12.36
N THR A 329 -1.23 -9.66 11.09
CA THR A 329 -1.91 -10.91 10.75
C THR A 329 -1.13 -12.12 11.28
N TYR A 330 0.20 -12.09 11.19
CA TYR A 330 1.06 -13.13 11.78
C TYR A 330 1.04 -13.09 13.31
N ALA A 331 0.98 -11.91 13.92
CA ALA A 331 0.83 -11.78 15.38
C ALA A 331 -0.48 -12.40 15.87
N VAL A 332 -1.60 -12.17 15.17
CA VAL A 332 -2.86 -12.85 15.46
C VAL A 332 -2.73 -14.37 15.30
N GLY A 333 -2.03 -14.85 14.29
CA GLY A 333 -1.74 -16.28 14.12
C GLY A 333 -0.89 -16.88 15.25
N MET A 334 -0.02 -16.09 15.89
CA MET A 334 0.74 -16.52 17.06
C MET A 334 -0.10 -16.54 18.34
N VAL A 335 -1.13 -15.69 18.44
CA VAL A 335 -2.07 -15.71 19.58
C VAL A 335 -3.10 -16.83 19.42
N ILE A 336 -3.68 -16.96 18.21
CA ILE A 336 -4.67 -17.98 17.87
C ILE A 336 -3.95 -19.18 17.23
N VAL A 337 -3.28 -19.96 18.08
CA VAL A 337 -2.46 -21.10 17.64
C VAL A 337 -3.33 -22.32 17.27
N ARG A 338 -4.46 -22.50 17.95
CA ARG A 338 -5.31 -23.69 17.77
C ARG A 338 -6.07 -23.62 16.45
N PRO A 339 -5.94 -24.61 15.55
CA PRO A 339 -6.61 -24.59 14.25
C PRO A 339 -8.14 -24.68 14.38
N GLN A 340 -8.68 -25.22 15.48
CA GLN A 340 -10.11 -25.23 15.75
C GLN A 340 -10.69 -23.81 15.89
N ASP A 341 -9.89 -22.89 16.43
CA ASP A 341 -10.29 -21.50 16.68
C ASP A 341 -10.08 -20.60 15.45
N PHE A 342 -9.60 -21.15 14.32
CA PHE A 342 -9.29 -20.38 13.11
C PHE A 342 -10.52 -19.67 12.51
N GLY A 343 -11.74 -20.12 12.83
CA GLY A 343 -12.98 -19.43 12.49
C GLY A 343 -13.04 -18.01 13.05
N ILE A 344 -12.46 -17.76 14.23
CA ILE A 344 -12.36 -16.42 14.83
C ILE A 344 -11.49 -15.52 13.94
N THR A 345 -10.36 -16.03 13.47
CA THR A 345 -9.44 -15.28 12.59
C THR A 345 -10.07 -14.95 11.23
N ILE A 346 -10.91 -15.85 10.71
CA ILE A 346 -11.74 -15.61 9.51
C ILE A 346 -12.70 -14.44 9.76
N CYS A 347 -13.42 -14.45 10.88
CA CYS A 347 -14.35 -13.37 11.25
C CYS A 347 -13.63 -12.04 11.47
N MET A 348 -12.46 -12.04 12.14
CA MET A 348 -11.63 -10.85 12.30
C MET A 348 -11.21 -10.25 10.96
N SER A 349 -10.78 -11.09 10.03
CA SER A 349 -10.39 -10.66 8.68
C SER A 349 -11.57 -10.09 7.90
N TYR A 350 -12.75 -10.71 8.00
CA TYR A 350 -13.97 -10.18 7.40
C TYR A 350 -14.36 -8.82 7.97
N GLY A 351 -14.23 -8.65 9.30
CA GLY A 351 -14.40 -7.36 9.97
C GLY A 351 -13.40 -6.31 9.50
N ALA A 352 -12.13 -6.68 9.30
CA ALA A 352 -11.11 -5.78 8.75
C ALA A 352 -11.46 -5.32 7.33
N VAL A 353 -11.92 -6.23 6.46
CA VAL A 353 -12.38 -5.88 5.10
C VAL A 353 -13.60 -4.96 5.16
N LEU A 354 -14.53 -5.18 6.09
CA LEU A 354 -15.66 -4.26 6.30
C LEU A 354 -15.18 -2.87 6.74
N THR A 355 -14.26 -2.80 7.70
CA THR A 355 -13.66 -1.52 8.15
C THR A 355 -12.97 -0.82 6.98
N SER A 356 -12.24 -1.53 6.13
CA SER A 356 -11.66 -1.00 4.89
C SER A 356 -12.73 -0.44 3.95
N ALA A 357 -13.82 -1.18 3.71
CA ALA A 357 -14.93 -0.74 2.88
C ALA A 357 -15.62 0.52 3.43
N LEU A 358 -15.82 0.59 4.74
CA LEU A 358 -16.40 1.74 5.43
C LEU A 358 -15.47 2.96 5.35
N LEU A 359 -14.18 2.81 5.64
CA LEU A 359 -13.19 3.89 5.53
C LEU A 359 -13.11 4.45 4.11
N TYR A 360 -13.11 3.58 3.10
CA TYR A 360 -13.13 4.03 1.71
C TYR A 360 -14.45 4.69 1.33
N SER A 361 -15.58 4.17 1.80
CA SER A 361 -16.90 4.80 1.58
C SER A 361 -16.96 6.19 2.23
N MET A 362 -16.37 6.36 3.42
CA MET A 362 -16.23 7.68 4.06
C MET A 362 -15.36 8.62 3.24
N HIS A 363 -14.25 8.13 2.65
CA HIS A 363 -13.45 8.91 1.73
C HIS A 363 -14.26 9.37 0.50
N VAL A 364 -15.00 8.45 -0.13
CA VAL A 364 -15.88 8.75 -1.27
C VAL A 364 -16.91 9.83 -0.89
N TYR A 365 -17.50 9.72 0.31
CA TYR A 365 -18.45 10.71 0.81
C TYR A 365 -17.79 12.08 1.03
N ARG A 366 -16.58 12.14 1.61
CA ARG A 366 -15.86 13.40 1.81
C ARG A 366 -15.49 14.10 0.50
N VAL A 367 -15.08 13.34 -0.51
CA VAL A 367 -14.69 13.90 -1.81
C VAL A 367 -15.89 14.33 -2.66
N ARG A 368 -17.03 13.63 -2.56
CA ARG A 368 -18.17 13.85 -3.48
C ARG A 368 -19.41 14.50 -2.84
N GLY A 369 -19.58 14.41 -1.52
CA GLY A 369 -20.79 14.83 -0.81
C GLY A 369 -21.94 13.81 -0.82
N HIS A 370 -21.90 12.77 -1.66
CA HIS A 370 -22.92 11.73 -1.76
C HIS A 370 -22.37 10.39 -2.27
N LEU A 371 -22.93 9.28 -1.75
CA LEU A 371 -22.55 7.92 -2.13
C LEU A 371 -23.26 7.45 -3.42
N PHE A 372 -24.55 7.77 -3.55
CA PHE A 372 -25.39 7.41 -4.69
C PHE A 372 -26.09 8.65 -5.26
N HIS A 373 -26.16 8.76 -6.59
CA HIS A 373 -27.02 9.75 -7.24
C HIS A 373 -28.45 9.19 -7.27
N PHE A 374 -29.19 9.32 -6.17
CA PHE A 374 -30.61 8.94 -6.15
C PHE A 374 -31.43 9.77 -7.17
N ASP A 375 -31.02 11.00 -7.47
CA ASP A 375 -31.67 11.88 -8.45
C ASP A 375 -31.61 11.39 -9.90
N ARG A 376 -30.65 10.51 -10.24
CA ARG A 376 -30.57 9.86 -11.56
C ARG A 376 -31.23 8.49 -11.59
N LEU A 377 -31.44 7.86 -10.43
CA LEU A 377 -32.13 6.57 -10.32
C LEU A 377 -33.66 6.75 -10.29
N LEU A 378 -34.13 7.87 -9.73
CA LEU A 378 -35.55 8.21 -9.59
C LEU A 378 -36.12 9.06 -10.73
N ARG A 379 -35.31 9.49 -11.71
CA ARG A 379 -35.84 10.05 -12.96
C ARG A 379 -36.10 8.92 -13.96
N PRO A 380 -37.37 8.52 -14.20
CA PRO A 380 -37.67 7.71 -15.37
C PRO A 380 -37.21 8.46 -16.62
N ARG A 381 -36.45 7.78 -17.48
CA ARG A 381 -35.93 8.28 -18.77
C ARG A 381 -37.02 8.61 -19.81
N TRP A 382 -38.28 8.78 -19.40
CA TRP A 382 -39.46 8.83 -20.28
C TRP A 382 -40.01 10.23 -20.55
N ILE A 383 -39.25 11.30 -20.30
CA ILE A 383 -39.70 12.65 -20.69
C ILE A 383 -38.51 13.40 -21.29
N HIS A 384 -38.25 13.17 -22.57
CA HIS A 384 -37.91 14.20 -23.55
C HIS A 384 -37.94 13.58 -24.96
N ASN A 385 -39.15 13.57 -25.52
CA ASN A 385 -39.41 13.64 -26.94
C ASN A 385 -40.83 14.19 -27.13
N THR A 386 -40.95 15.50 -27.00
CA THR A 386 -41.97 16.36 -27.64
C THR A 386 -41.40 17.76 -27.67
#